data_AF-A0A3N6HK50-F1
#
_entry.id   AF-A0A3N6HK50-F1
#
_cell.length_a   1.000
_cell.length_b   1.000
_cell.length_c   1.000
_cell.angle_alpha   90.00
_cell.angle_beta   90.00
_cell.angle_gamma   90.00
#
_symmetry.space_group_name_H-M   'P 1'
#
loop_
_entity.id
_entity.type
_entity.pdbx_description
1 polymer ?
#
loop_
_entity_poly.entity_id
_entity_poly.type
_entity_poly.pdbx_seq_one_letter_code
_entity_poly.pdbx_strand_id
1 'polypeptide(L)' 'MLRKFISDRGKIRARRVTGNCTQHQRDVATAVKNSREMALLPYTSTAR' A
#
# COMPACT_ATOMS: atom_id res chain seq x y z
N MET A 1 3.28 -8.24 -5.47
CA MET A 1 4.30 -7.21 -5.18
C MET A 1 3.78 -6.11 -4.24
N LEU A 2 2.62 -5.48 -4.50
CA LEU A 2 2.11 -4.34 -3.71
C LEU A 2 1.75 -4.64 -2.24
N ARG A 3 1.44 -5.90 -1.90
CA ARG A 3 1.14 -6.32 -0.51
C ARG A 3 2.27 -6.01 0.49
N LYS A 4 3.53 -5.96 0.02
CA LYS A 4 4.68 -5.61 0.87
C LYS A 4 4.65 -4.15 1.35
N PHE A 5 3.96 -3.27 0.62
CA PHE A 5 3.86 -1.84 0.91
C PHE A 5 2.62 -1.44 1.71
N ILE A 6 1.81 -2.42 2.15
CA ILE A 6 0.69 -2.20 3.05
C ILE A 6 0.92 -2.93 4.38
N SER A 7 0.32 -2.42 5.45
CA SER A 7 0.29 -3.06 6.75
C SER A 7 -0.76 -4.17 6.77
N ASP A 8 -0.74 -4.98 7.83
CA ASP A 8 -1.70 -6.07 8.00
C ASP A 8 -3.14 -5.55 8.14
N ARG A 9 -3.31 -4.28 8.56
CA ARG A 9 -4.61 -3.58 8.60
C ARG A 9 -5.03 -2.99 7.25
N GLY A 10 -4.24 -3.21 6.19
CA GLY A 10 -4.49 -2.69 4.85
C GLY A 10 -4.04 -1.24 4.62
N LYS A 11 -3.39 -0.56 5.58
CA LYS A 11 -2.92 0.83 5.40
C LYS A 11 -1.60 0.89 4.64
N ILE A 12 -1.36 1.92 3.82
CA ILE A 12 -0.07 2.10 3.13
C ILE A 12 1.03 2.34 4.17
N ARG A 13 2.15 1.60 4.08
CA ARG A 13 3.31 1.78 4.96
C ARG A 13 3.99 3.12 4.67
N ALA A 14 4.45 3.79 5.73
CA ALA A 14 5.17 5.05 5.59
C ALA A 14 6.51 4.84 4.88
N ARG A 15 6.97 5.85 4.14
CA ARG A 15 8.24 5.84 3.38
C ARG A 15 9.44 5.38 4.20
N ARG A 16 9.53 5.85 5.45
CA ARG A 16 10.63 5.49 6.38
C ARG A 16 10.69 4.00 6.72
N VAL A 17 9.59 3.28 6.56
CA VAL A 17 9.49 1.83 6.82
C VAL A 17 9.86 1.03 5.56
N THR A 18 9.49 1.54 4.39
CA THR A 18 9.71 0.86 3.11
C THR A 18 11.08 1.16 2.50
N GLY A 19 11.74 2.24 2.93
CA GLY A 19 13.04 2.67 2.40
C GLY A 19 12.96 3.37 1.03
N ASN A 20 11.77 3.64 0.51
CA ASN A 20 11.59 4.25 -0.80
C ASN A 20 12.06 5.71 -0.84
N CYS A 21 12.49 6.18 -2.01
CA CYS A 21 12.61 7.62 -2.25
C CYS A 21 11.21 8.27 -2.35
N THR A 22 11.15 9.61 -2.36
CA THR A 22 9.88 10.34 -2.43
C THR A 22 9.08 10.04 -3.69
N GLN A 23 9.75 9.89 -4.85
CA GLN A 23 9.11 9.61 -6.13
C GLN A 23 8.48 8.21 -6.11
N HIS A 24 9.27 7.17 -5.84
CA HIS A 24 8.77 5.80 -5.74
C HIS A 24 7.66 5.63 -4.69
N GLN A 25 7.69 6.37 -3.58
CA GLN A 25 6.60 6.31 -2.61
C GLN A 25 5.28 6.86 -3.17
N ARG A 26 5.32 7.91 -4.00
CA ARG A 26 4.13 8.44 -4.68
C ARG A 26 3.60 7.42 -5.68
N ASP A 27 4.48 6.80 -6.46
CA ASP A 27 4.09 5.78 -7.44
C ASP A 27 3.43 4.57 -6.77
N VAL A 28 4.03 4.07 -5.69
CA VAL A 28 3.46 2.99 -4.87
C VAL A 28 2.10 3.40 -4.30
N ALA A 29 1.95 4.63 -3.81
CA ALA A 29 0.68 5.09 -3.26
C ALA A 29 -0.43 5.14 -4.31
N THR A 30 -0.13 5.62 -5.52
CA THR A 30 -1.07 5.62 -6.66
C THR A 30 -1.41 4.20 -7.07
N ALA A 31 -0.43 3.31 -7.23
CA ALA A 31 -0.65 1.92 -7.60
C ALA A 31 -1.53 1.17 -6.58
N VAL A 32 -1.34 1.41 -5.28
CA VAL A 32 -2.17 0.83 -4.22
C VAL A 32 -3.62 1.35 -4.28
N LYS A 33 -3.83 2.64 -4.54
CA LYS A 33 -5.18 3.21 -4.68
C LYS A 33 -5.91 2.63 -5.88
N ASN A 34 -5.27 2.61 -7.05
CA ASN A 34 -5.85 2.01 -8.26
C ASN A 34 -6.16 0.52 -8.06
N SER A 35 -5.28 -0.22 -7.39
CA SER A 35 -5.52 -1.63 -7.06
C SER A 35 -6.70 -1.85 -6.13
N ARG A 36 -6.99 -0.90 -5.23
CA ARG A 36 -8.17 -0.97 -4.34
C ARG A 36 -9.47 -0.69 -5.09
N GLU A 37 -9.46 0.26 -6.02
CA GLU A 37 -10.59 0.53 -6.91
C GLU A 37 -10.91 -0.69 -7.78
N MET A 38 -9.88 -1.43 -8.22
CA MET A 38 -10.01 -2.71 -8.93
C MET A 38 -10.30 -3.92 -8.03
N ALA A 39 -10.57 -3.73 -6.73
CA ALA A 39 -10.81 -4.78 -5.74
C ALA A 39 -9.66 -5.82 -5.58
N LEU A 40 -8.45 -5.50 -6.02
CA LEU A 40 -7.26 -6.38 -5.90
C LEU A 40 -6.60 -6.30 -4.51
N LEU A 41 -6.86 -5.21 -3.77
CA LEU A 41 -6.36 -4.99 -2.42
C LEU A 41 -7.47 -4.47 -1.50
N PRO A 42 -7.50 -4.88 -0.22
CA PRO A 42 -8.50 -4.39 0.72
C PRO A 42 -8.21 -2.96 1.20
N TYR A 43 -9.27 -2.20 1.49
CA TYR A 43 -9.17 -0.91 2.18
C TYR A 43 -8.87 -1.07 3.67
N THR A 44 -9.49 -2.08 4.28
CA THR A 44 -9.27 -2.48 5.66
C THR A 44 -9.18 -4.00 5.69
N SER A 45 -8.27 -4.52 6.51
CA SER A 45 -8.18 -5.96 6.76
C SER A 45 -8.70 -6.23 8.17
N THR A 46 -9.68 -7.12 8.26
CA THR A 46 -10.29 -7.59 9.51
C THR A 46 -9.60 -8.84 10.04
N ALA A 47 -8.61 -9.38 9.32
CA ALA A 47 -7.83 -10.52 9.79
C ALA A 47 -7.10 -10.11 11.08
N ARG A 48 -7.53 -10.71 12.19
CA ARG A 48 -6.93 -10.58 13.52
C ARG A 48 -5.78 -11.58 13.62
#